data_AF-A0AAU0PFY9-F1
#
_entry.id   AF-A0AAU0PFY9-F1
#
_cell.length_a   1.000
_cell.length_b   1.000
_cell.length_c   1.000
_cell.angle_alpha   90.00
_cell.angle_beta   90.00
_cell.angle_gamma   90.00
#
_symmetry.space_group_name_H-M   'P 1'
#
loop_
_entity.id
_entity.type
_entity.pdbx_description
1 polymer ?
#
loop_
_entity_poly.entity_id
_entity_poly.type
_entity_poly.pdbx_seq_one_letter_code
_entity_poly.pdbx_strand_id
1 'polypeptide(L)' 'MKQMFYNSKFFNQDLSKWCVSKITLEPQEFKDFTTSWVTTNRVPVWGICP' A
#
# COMPACT_ATOMS: atom_id res chain seq x y z
N MET A 1 1.96 -8.31 8.05
CA MET A 1 2.92 -8.89 7.09
C MET A 1 3.92 -7.83 6.72
N LYS A 2 5.21 -8.17 6.66
CA LYS A 2 6.20 -7.31 5.98
C LYS A 2 6.18 -7.68 4.48
N GLN A 3 6.46 -6.74 3.58
CA GLN A 3 6.73 -7.04 2.16
C GLN A 3 5.58 -7.55 1.25
N MET A 4 4.31 -7.22 1.53
CA MET A 4 3.16 -7.79 0.78
C MET A 4 3.14 -7.46 -0.72
N PHE A 5 3.55 -6.25 -1.11
CA PHE A 5 3.73 -5.79 -2.49
C PHE A 5 5.19 -5.40 -2.76
N TYR A 6 6.15 -6.06 -2.10
CA TYR A 6 7.56 -5.82 -2.35
C TYR A 6 7.91 -6.21 -3.80
N ASN A 7 8.65 -5.33 -4.50
CA ASN A 7 9.10 -5.55 -5.88
C ASN A 7 7.98 -5.84 -6.90
N SER A 8 6.73 -5.47 -6.59
CA SER A 8 5.56 -5.69 -7.43
C SER A 8 5.42 -4.60 -8.50
N LYS A 9 6.46 -4.41 -9.32
CA LYS A 9 6.60 -3.28 -10.28
C LYS A 9 5.38 -3.03 -11.17
N PHE A 10 4.71 -4.10 -11.60
CA PHE A 10 3.56 -4.04 -12.51
C PHE A 10 2.20 -3.89 -11.82
N PHE A 11 2.15 -3.97 -10.48
CA PHE A 11 0.90 -3.82 -9.75
C PHE A 11 0.41 -2.37 -9.85
N ASN A 12 -0.74 -2.16 -10.48
CA ASN A 12 -1.25 -0.83 -10.82
C ASN A 12 -2.65 -0.53 -10.26
N GLN A 13 -3.22 -1.43 -9.45
CA GLN A 13 -4.56 -1.22 -8.88
C GLN A 13 -4.55 -0.06 -7.88
N ASP A 14 -5.65 0.68 -7.82
CA ASP A 14 -5.84 1.78 -6.88
C ASP A 14 -6.51 1.27 -5.59
N LEU A 15 -5.77 1.32 -4.48
CA LEU A 15 -6.27 0.94 -3.16
C LEU A 15 -6.49 2.16 -2.25
N SER A 16 -6.45 3.39 -2.77
CA SER A 16 -6.69 4.62 -1.99
C SER A 16 -8.05 4.64 -1.27
N LYS A 17 -9.02 3.85 -1.75
CA LYS A 17 -10.34 3.68 -1.14
C LYS A 17 -10.43 2.50 -0.17
N TRP A 18 -9.38 1.69 -0.07
CA TRP A 18 -9.36 0.57 0.86
C TRP A 18 -8.99 1.06 2.25
N CYS A 19 -9.97 1.01 3.15
CA CYS A 19 -9.73 1.21 4.58
C CYS A 19 -9.17 -0.05 5.25
N VAL A 20 -8.01 0.08 5.92
CA VAL A 20 -7.42 -0.97 6.75
C VAL A 20 -7.42 -0.53 8.22
N SER A 21 -8.60 -0.63 8.86
CA SER A 21 -8.81 -0.15 10.24
C SER A 21 -8.09 -0.97 11.32
N LYS A 22 -7.78 -2.25 11.04
CA LYS A 22 -7.10 -3.14 12.00
C LYS A 22 -5.58 -2.98 12.01
N ILE A 23 -5.00 -2.25 11.05
CA ILE A 23 -3.57 -2.02 10.94
C ILE A 23 -3.35 -0.51 10.99
N THR A 24 -2.81 -0.01 12.09
CA THR A 24 -2.68 1.43 12.37
C THR A 24 -1.52 2.09 11.62
N LEU A 25 -0.51 1.33 11.25
CA LEU A 25 0.68 1.81 10.55
C LEU A 25 0.97 0.94 9.34
N GLU A 26 1.42 1.58 8.25
CA GLU A 26 1.88 0.86 7.06
C GLU A 26 2.95 -0.16 7.48
N PRO A 27 2.82 -1.44 7.08
CA PRO A 27 3.84 -2.43 7.40
C PRO A 27 5.17 -2.10 6.74
N GLN A 28 6.27 -2.49 7.40
CA GLN A 28 7.61 -2.33 6.85
C GLN A 28 7.73 -3.00 5.48
N GLU A 29 8.34 -2.29 4.53
CA GLU A 29 8.60 -2.72 3.15
C GLU A 29 7.33 -3.15 2.38
N PHE A 30 6.14 -2.72 2.82
CA PHE A 30 4.86 -3.16 2.26
C PHE A 30 4.79 -3.00 0.74
N LYS A 31 5.37 -1.94 0.17
CA LYS A 31 5.32 -1.61 -1.26
C LYS A 31 6.67 -1.24 -1.87
N ASP A 32 7.76 -1.49 -1.16
CA ASP A 32 9.08 -1.06 -1.62
C ASP A 32 9.38 -1.65 -3.00
N PHE A 33 10.00 -0.85 -3.86
CA PHE A 33 10.26 -1.20 -5.26
C PHE A 33 9.01 -1.40 -6.16
N THR A 34 7.82 -0.97 -5.73
CA THR A 34 6.61 -0.92 -6.58
C THR A 34 6.48 0.45 -7.26
N THR A 35 7.15 0.58 -8.40
CA THR A 35 7.25 1.84 -9.18
C THR A 35 5.90 2.47 -9.52
N SER A 36 4.89 1.64 -9.76
CA SER A 36 3.52 2.08 -10.08
C SER A 36 2.83 2.79 -8.92
N TRP A 37 3.11 2.41 -7.66
CA TRP A 37 2.53 3.02 -6.47
C TRP A 37 3.37 4.15 -5.89
N VAL A 38 4.71 4.06 -6.03
CA VAL A 38 5.64 5.12 -5.59
C VAL A 38 5.34 6.46 -6.29
N THR A 39 4.86 6.42 -7.52
CA THR A 39 4.57 7.63 -8.33
C THR A 39 3.15 8.17 -8.19
N THR A 40 2.19 7.36 -7.74
CA THR A 40 0.74 7.70 -7.80
C THR A 40 0.01 7.67 -6.47
N ASN A 41 0.66 7.29 -5.37
CA ASN A 41 0.08 7.20 -4.02
C ASN A 41 -1.23 6.37 -3.95
N ARG A 42 -1.26 5.23 -4.64
CA ARG A 42 -2.40 4.31 -4.74
C ARG A 42 -2.51 3.31 -3.58
N VAL A 43 -2.06 3.70 -2.39
CA VAL A 43 -1.96 2.79 -1.24
C VAL A 43 -3.21 2.80 -0.35
N PRO A 44 -3.47 1.71 0.40
CA PRO A 44 -4.54 1.69 1.40
C PRO A 44 -4.38 2.77 2.46
N VAL A 45 -5.51 3.18 3.04
CA VAL A 45 -5.52 4.06 4.20
C VAL A 45 -5.37 3.21 5.46
N TRP A 46 -4.34 3.53 6.24
CA TRP A 46 -3.97 2.79 7.46
C TRP A 46 -4.58 3.46 8.68
N GLY A 47 -5.15 2.66 9.58
CA GLY A 47 -5.65 3.11 10.88
C GLY A 47 -6.92 3.97 10.86
N ILE A 48 -7.30 4.53 9.71
CA ILE A 48 -8.50 5.33 9.52
C ILE A 48 -9.17 4.97 8.20
N CYS A 49 -10.48 5.21 8.12
CA CYS A 49 -11.23 5.14 6.86
C CYS A 49 -11.46 6.57 6.34
N PRO A 50 -11.30 6.82 5.03
CA PRO A 50 -11.72 8.07 4.40
C PRO A 50 -13.25 8.19 4.30
#